data_AF-A0A402BLU9-F1
#
_entry.id   AF-A0A402BLU9-F1
#
_cell.length_a   1.000
_cell.length_b   1.000
_cell.length_c   1.000
_cell.angle_alpha   90.00
_cell.angle_beta   90.00
_cell.angle_gamma   90.00
#
_symmetry.space_group_name_H-M   'P 1'
#
loop_
_entity.id
_entity.type
_entity.pdbx_description
1 polymer ?
#
loop_
_entity_poly.entity_id
_entity_poly.type
_entity_poly.pdbx_seq_one_letter_code
_entity_poly.pdbx_strand_id
1 'polypeptide(L)'
;MCTLGAIDGQFLFKNRDMDLGAGVSEDIVQGHGRLRFIGVAGHASPLERGLNSGINEAGIAAAMTFVDIAPLTEMLKTRTPRGVLIEEILRNAQDLTAALRIATDFLATMPLVGGNIVIMTPAGGAVIEQLYPRYAVEIIAQPVTVRTNHFHNLLVPGRLAVNGRNSKRRFEQCSSLLARTAENSHTKEFFNFERIRNVLADHEGGQPICRHGETAITVSAVVYDVRNRRMHYTHDNPCQNNFVHYAL
;
A
#
# COMPACT_ATOMS: atom_id res chain seq x y z
N MET A 1 0.98 10.95 -1.43
CA MET A 1 2.15 10.10 -1.79
C MET A 1 2.21 8.90 -0.83
N CYS A 2 2.82 7.77 -1.17
CA CYS A 2 2.86 6.61 -0.27
C CYS A 2 4.11 5.77 -0.52
N THR A 3 4.58 5.07 0.51
CA THR A 3 5.56 3.98 0.40
C THR A 3 4.86 2.69 0.80
N LEU A 4 4.90 1.69 -0.07
CA LEU A 4 4.30 0.38 0.12
C LEU A 4 5.40 -0.66 -0.04
N GLY A 5 5.42 -1.68 0.80
CA GLY A 5 6.33 -2.80 0.65
C GLY A 5 5.73 -4.10 1.14
N ALA A 6 6.32 -5.19 0.70
CA ALA A 6 5.91 -6.53 1.06
C ALA A 6 7.12 -7.44 1.26
N ILE A 7 6.99 -8.35 2.22
CA ILE A 7 7.90 -9.46 2.45
C ILE A 7 7.17 -10.73 2.04
N ASP A 8 7.76 -11.48 1.12
CA ASP A 8 7.11 -12.62 0.48
C ASP A 8 6.57 -13.64 1.50
N GLY A 9 5.30 -13.98 1.35
CA GLY A 9 4.61 -14.93 2.22
C GLY A 9 4.39 -14.47 3.68
N GLN A 10 4.69 -13.22 4.05
CA GLN A 10 4.74 -12.82 5.47
C GLN A 10 4.15 -11.44 5.81
N PHE A 11 4.57 -10.38 5.14
CA PHE A 11 4.15 -9.02 5.53
C PHE A 11 3.74 -8.18 4.33
N LEU A 12 2.77 -7.30 4.55
CA LEU A 12 2.46 -6.15 3.70
C LEU A 12 2.48 -4.91 4.58
N PHE A 13 3.17 -3.84 4.18
CA PHE A 13 3.29 -2.65 5.02
C PHE A 13 3.28 -1.37 4.21
N LYS A 14 2.81 -0.29 4.83
CA LYS A 14 2.57 0.97 4.14
C LYS A 14 2.80 2.16 5.06
N ASN A 15 3.48 3.19 4.54
CA ASN A 15 3.34 4.57 4.99
C ASN A 15 2.41 5.33 4.03
N ARG A 16 1.45 6.05 4.60
CA ARG A 16 0.62 6.98 3.84
C ARG A 16 1.12 8.40 4.08
N ASP A 17 1.53 9.06 3.01
CA ASP A 17 1.96 10.45 3.04
C ASP A 17 0.92 11.34 2.37
N MET A 18 0.61 12.47 2.98
CA MET A 18 -0.34 13.43 2.44
C MET A 18 0.27 14.81 2.40
N ASP A 19 -0.12 15.60 1.41
CA ASP A 19 0.24 17.00 1.34
C ASP A 19 -0.47 17.76 2.48
N LEU A 20 0.17 18.79 3.04
CA LEU A 20 -0.44 19.57 4.11
C LEU A 20 -1.75 20.21 3.66
N GLY A 21 -2.76 20.19 4.53
CA GLY A 21 -4.08 20.79 4.24
C GLY A 21 -5.03 19.91 3.42
N ALA A 22 -4.65 18.68 3.07
CA ALA A 22 -5.51 17.74 2.34
C ALA A 22 -6.77 17.26 3.11
N GLY A 23 -7.02 17.76 4.34
CA GLY A 23 -8.27 17.55 5.07
C GLY A 23 -8.60 16.09 5.39
N VAL A 24 -7.58 15.30 5.72
CA VAL A 24 -7.65 13.84 5.70
C VAL A 24 -7.90 13.27 7.08
N SER A 25 -8.90 12.41 7.21
CA SER A 25 -8.99 11.43 8.30
C SER A 25 -8.74 10.02 7.79
N GLU A 26 -8.39 9.13 8.71
CA GLU A 26 -8.41 7.69 8.48
C GLU A 26 -9.25 7.01 9.54
N ASP A 27 -9.99 6.00 9.11
CA ASP A 27 -10.78 5.17 9.99
C ASP A 27 -10.31 3.73 9.88
N ILE A 28 -10.17 3.08 11.04
CA ILE A 28 -10.04 1.62 11.08
C ILE A 28 -11.42 1.03 10.89
N VAL A 29 -11.58 0.27 9.81
CA VAL A 29 -12.84 -0.37 9.45
C VAL A 29 -12.72 -1.86 9.68
N GLN A 30 -13.60 -2.38 10.53
CA GLN A 30 -13.88 -3.81 10.60
C GLN A 30 -15.16 -4.07 9.82
N GLY A 31 -15.10 -5.03 8.91
CA GLY A 31 -16.23 -5.36 8.06
C GLY A 31 -16.31 -6.85 7.77
N HIS A 32 -17.36 -7.21 7.03
CA HIS A 32 -17.58 -8.57 6.60
C HIS A 32 -18.19 -8.61 5.20
N GLY A 33 -17.88 -9.67 4.47
CA GLY A 33 -18.51 -10.05 3.22
C GLY A 33 -18.71 -11.56 3.23
N ARG A 34 -18.11 -12.25 2.24
CA ARG A 34 -17.86 -13.69 2.35
C ARG A 34 -16.82 -13.99 3.44
N LEU A 35 -15.93 -13.04 3.71
CA LEU A 35 -14.89 -13.11 4.72
C LEU A 35 -14.94 -11.89 5.64
N ARG A 36 -14.56 -12.06 6.90
CA ARG A 36 -14.27 -10.96 7.83
C ARG A 36 -12.97 -10.27 7.43
N PHE A 37 -12.93 -8.95 7.56
CA PHE A 37 -11.74 -8.16 7.25
C PHE A 37 -11.58 -6.97 8.19
N ILE A 38 -10.34 -6.50 8.29
CA ILE A 38 -9.98 -5.24 8.93
C ILE A 38 -9.09 -4.44 7.98
N GLY A 39 -9.30 -3.13 7.91
CA GLY A 39 -8.49 -2.28 7.06
C GLY A 39 -8.56 -0.82 7.46
N VAL A 40 -7.90 0.00 6.65
CA VAL A 40 -7.81 1.44 6.81
C VAL A 40 -8.58 2.09 5.66
N ALA A 41 -9.66 2.80 5.98
CA ALA A 41 -10.34 3.69 5.05
C ALA A 41 -9.65 5.06 5.05
N GLY A 42 -9.38 5.59 3.85
CA GLY A 42 -8.84 6.93 3.70
C GLY A 42 -9.93 7.90 3.30
N HIS A 43 -9.97 9.06 3.96
CA HIS A 43 -10.93 10.13 3.65
C HIS A 43 -10.21 11.38 3.19
N ALA A 44 -9.53 11.33 2.03
CA ALA A 44 -8.94 12.53 1.43
C ALA A 44 -9.98 13.40 0.69
N SER A 45 -11.21 12.88 0.55
CA SER A 45 -12.35 13.59 -0.04
C SER A 45 -13.66 12.93 0.41
N PRO A 46 -14.77 13.66 0.53
CA PRO A 46 -16.10 13.08 0.74
C PRO A 46 -16.54 12.09 -0.36
N LEU A 47 -15.89 12.13 -1.52
CA LEU A 47 -16.17 11.23 -2.65
C LEU A 47 -15.31 9.96 -2.61
N GLU A 48 -14.29 9.90 -1.74
CA GLU A 48 -13.47 8.70 -1.59
C GLU A 48 -14.29 7.60 -0.90
N ARG A 49 -14.19 6.38 -1.44
CA ARG A 49 -14.91 5.20 -0.94
C ARG A 49 -13.99 4.00 -0.89
N GLY A 50 -14.30 3.11 0.04
CA GLY A 50 -13.64 1.84 0.26
C GLY A 50 -12.34 1.94 1.05
N LEU A 51 -11.55 0.88 0.99
CA LEU A 51 -10.35 0.74 1.80
C LEU A 51 -9.10 1.13 1.03
N ASN A 52 -8.20 1.82 1.71
CA ASN A 52 -6.88 2.10 1.18
C ASN A 52 -5.95 0.88 1.32
N SER A 53 -6.11 0.14 2.40
CA SER A 53 -5.42 -1.14 2.67
C SER A 53 -6.20 -1.98 3.67
N GLY A 54 -5.90 -3.26 3.77
CA GLY A 54 -6.46 -4.14 4.79
C GLY A 54 -5.97 -5.57 4.69
N ILE A 55 -6.50 -6.42 5.57
CA ILE A 55 -6.30 -7.87 5.61
C ILE A 55 -7.63 -8.57 5.91
N ASN A 56 -7.84 -9.76 5.37
CA ASN A 56 -9.01 -10.61 5.67
C ASN A 56 -8.66 -11.88 6.44
N GLU A 57 -9.67 -12.62 6.91
CA GLU A 57 -9.48 -13.81 7.75
C GLU A 57 -8.86 -15.00 7.01
N ALA A 58 -8.80 -14.95 5.67
CA ALA A 58 -8.05 -15.91 4.86
C ALA A 58 -6.54 -15.57 4.79
N GLY A 59 -6.10 -14.45 5.37
CA GLY A 59 -4.72 -13.98 5.30
C GLY A 59 -4.38 -13.25 4.00
N ILE A 60 -5.37 -12.75 3.27
CA ILE A 60 -5.14 -11.89 2.10
C ILE A 60 -4.98 -10.46 2.59
N ALA A 61 -3.79 -9.90 2.45
CA ALA A 61 -3.56 -8.47 2.65
C ALA A 61 -3.47 -7.77 1.29
N ALA A 62 -4.10 -6.61 1.18
CA ALA A 62 -4.06 -5.79 -0.02
C ALA A 62 -3.91 -4.32 0.36
N ALA A 63 -3.10 -3.59 -0.38
CA ALA A 63 -2.86 -2.17 -0.15
C ALA A 63 -2.54 -1.47 -1.46
N MET A 64 -2.89 -0.19 -1.55
CA MET A 64 -2.63 0.58 -2.76
C MET A 64 -1.85 1.86 -2.50
N THR A 65 -1.14 2.29 -3.53
CA THR A 65 -0.59 3.64 -3.67
C THR A 65 -1.17 4.29 -4.92
N PHE A 66 -1.21 5.62 -4.95
CA PHE A 66 -1.71 6.36 -6.10
C PHE A 66 -0.58 6.82 -7.00
N VAL A 67 -0.76 6.64 -8.31
CA VAL A 67 0.13 7.12 -9.36
C VAL A 67 -0.70 8.04 -10.24
N ASP A 68 -1.01 9.22 -9.73
CA ASP A 68 -1.93 10.14 -10.38
C ASP A 68 -1.28 10.75 -11.65
N ILE A 69 -1.98 10.66 -12.78
CA ILE A 69 -1.61 11.27 -14.06
C ILE A 69 -2.16 12.69 -14.23
N ALA A 70 -3.12 13.06 -13.38
CA ALA A 70 -3.74 14.39 -13.31
C ALA A 70 -3.96 14.74 -11.82
N PRO A 71 -4.15 16.03 -11.45
CA PRO A 71 -4.42 16.43 -10.07
C PRO A 71 -5.59 15.67 -9.45
N LEU A 72 -5.52 15.42 -8.14
CA LEU A 72 -6.57 14.71 -7.38
C LEU A 72 -7.96 15.30 -7.62
N THR A 73 -8.09 16.62 -7.64
CA THR A 73 -9.37 17.33 -7.86
C THR A 73 -10.00 17.03 -9.21
N GLU A 74 -9.20 16.75 -10.25
CA GLU A 74 -9.69 16.33 -11.56
C GLU A 74 -10.03 14.84 -11.55
N MET A 75 -9.17 14.03 -10.96
CA MET A 75 -9.40 12.58 -10.84
C MET A 75 -10.62 12.22 -9.97
N LEU A 76 -11.01 13.08 -9.02
CA LEU A 76 -12.23 12.88 -8.22
C LEU A 76 -13.51 13.14 -9.04
N LYS A 77 -13.44 13.98 -10.09
CA LYS A 77 -14.60 14.25 -10.96
C LYS A 77 -14.97 13.04 -11.83
N THR A 78 -14.04 12.12 -12.06
CA THR A 78 -14.27 10.94 -12.90
C THR A 78 -15.04 9.82 -12.19
N ARG A 79 -15.57 10.08 -10.97
CA ARG A 79 -16.40 9.16 -10.15
C ARG A 79 -15.74 7.83 -9.80
N THR A 80 -14.43 7.78 -9.86
CA THR A 80 -13.70 6.53 -9.69
C THR A 80 -13.49 6.20 -8.21
N PRO A 81 -14.05 5.10 -7.68
CA PRO A 81 -13.81 4.71 -6.30
C PRO A 81 -12.37 4.20 -6.16
N ARG A 82 -11.58 4.87 -5.31
CA ARG A 82 -10.16 4.56 -5.12
C ARG A 82 -9.95 3.27 -4.34
N GLY A 83 -10.68 3.07 -3.24
CA GLY A 83 -10.49 1.93 -2.33
C GLY A 83 -11.46 0.76 -2.50
N VAL A 84 -12.46 0.86 -3.38
CA VAL A 84 -13.49 -0.20 -3.53
C VAL A 84 -12.89 -1.50 -4.04
N LEU A 85 -11.89 -1.46 -4.92
CA LEU A 85 -11.23 -2.69 -5.37
C LEU A 85 -10.52 -3.41 -4.22
N ILE A 86 -9.83 -2.68 -3.35
CA ILE A 86 -9.19 -3.27 -2.16
C ILE A 86 -10.24 -3.89 -1.25
N GLU A 87 -11.33 -3.17 -0.99
CA GLU A 87 -12.43 -3.70 -0.19
C GLU A 87 -13.05 -4.96 -0.81
N GLU A 88 -13.27 -4.99 -2.12
CA GLU A 88 -13.86 -6.13 -2.82
C GLU A 88 -12.94 -7.36 -2.81
N ILE A 89 -11.63 -7.17 -2.93
CA ILE A 89 -10.63 -8.23 -2.72
C ILE A 89 -10.76 -8.78 -1.30
N LEU A 90 -10.76 -7.91 -0.29
CA LEU A 90 -10.78 -8.34 1.12
C LEU A 90 -12.09 -9.04 1.50
N ARG A 91 -13.22 -8.59 0.95
CA ARG A 91 -14.54 -9.19 1.18
C ARG A 91 -14.70 -10.61 0.63
N ASN A 92 -13.98 -10.96 -0.44
CA ASN A 92 -14.31 -12.14 -1.24
C ASN A 92 -13.14 -13.08 -1.56
N ALA A 93 -11.89 -12.61 -1.59
CA ALA A 93 -10.75 -13.40 -2.01
C ALA A 93 -10.28 -14.35 -0.90
N GLN A 94 -10.20 -15.65 -1.22
CA GLN A 94 -9.69 -16.68 -0.31
C GLN A 94 -8.22 -17.05 -0.56
N ASP A 95 -7.70 -16.68 -1.73
CA ASP A 95 -6.34 -16.94 -2.19
C ASP A 95 -5.89 -15.86 -3.20
N LEU A 96 -4.62 -15.92 -3.61
CA LEU A 96 -4.05 -14.97 -4.56
C LEU A 96 -4.74 -15.03 -5.93
N THR A 97 -5.09 -16.22 -6.41
CA THR A 97 -5.75 -16.41 -7.71
C THR A 97 -7.12 -15.73 -7.74
N ALA A 98 -7.91 -15.88 -6.68
CA ALA A 98 -9.20 -15.22 -6.52
C ALA A 98 -9.05 -13.69 -6.43
N ALA A 99 -8.04 -13.21 -5.69
CA ALA A 99 -7.75 -11.78 -5.58
C ALA A 99 -7.38 -11.16 -6.94
N LEU A 100 -6.51 -11.84 -7.70
CA LEU A 100 -6.11 -11.41 -9.05
C LEU A 100 -7.29 -11.39 -10.01
N ARG A 101 -8.15 -12.42 -9.99
CA ARG A 101 -9.38 -12.46 -10.81
C ARG A 101 -10.30 -11.28 -10.51
N ILE A 102 -10.59 -11.03 -9.23
CA ILE A 102 -11.40 -9.87 -8.80
C ILE A 102 -10.80 -8.58 -9.36
N ALA A 103 -9.49 -8.40 -9.22
CA ALA A 103 -8.81 -7.20 -9.71
C ALA A 103 -8.89 -7.05 -11.23
N THR A 104 -8.64 -8.12 -12.00
CA THR A 104 -8.70 -8.06 -13.46
C THR A 104 -10.11 -7.81 -13.97
N ASP A 105 -11.13 -8.41 -13.35
CA ASP A 105 -12.54 -8.21 -13.72
C ASP A 105 -12.97 -6.74 -13.47
N PHE A 106 -12.52 -6.18 -12.34
CA PHE A 106 -12.76 -4.77 -12.00
C PHE A 106 -12.08 -3.84 -13.01
N LEU A 107 -10.83 -4.13 -13.36
CA LEU A 107 -10.02 -3.32 -14.29
C LEU A 107 -10.53 -3.36 -15.73
N ALA A 108 -11.21 -4.44 -16.13
CA ALA A 108 -11.82 -4.56 -17.44
C ALA A 108 -13.05 -3.67 -17.63
N THR A 109 -13.70 -3.26 -16.54
CA THR A 109 -15.03 -2.63 -16.59
C THR A 109 -15.11 -1.27 -15.90
N MET A 110 -14.18 -0.94 -15.00
CA MET A 110 -14.23 0.31 -14.23
C MET A 110 -13.01 1.19 -14.53
N PRO A 111 -13.23 2.49 -14.84
CA PRO A 111 -12.15 3.43 -15.07
C PRO A 111 -11.47 3.82 -13.75
N LEU A 112 -10.58 2.94 -13.26
CA LEU A 112 -9.83 3.12 -12.02
C LEU A 112 -8.73 4.18 -12.11
N VAL A 113 -8.43 4.84 -10.98
CA VAL A 113 -7.35 5.83 -10.90
C VAL A 113 -6.00 5.13 -10.98
N GLY A 114 -5.00 5.83 -11.52
CA GLY A 114 -3.65 5.32 -11.61
C GLY A 114 -3.11 4.90 -10.24
N GLY A 115 -2.51 3.71 -10.14
CA GLY A 115 -2.04 3.21 -8.86
C GLY A 115 -1.26 1.91 -8.92
N ASN A 116 -0.53 1.63 -7.84
CA ASN A 116 0.07 0.32 -7.60
C ASN A 116 -0.69 -0.36 -6.47
N ILE A 117 -1.20 -1.55 -6.72
CA ILE A 117 -1.83 -2.42 -5.72
C ILE A 117 -0.86 -3.55 -5.43
N VAL A 118 -0.55 -3.80 -4.16
CA VAL A 118 0.23 -4.96 -3.75
C VAL A 118 -0.68 -5.87 -2.94
N ILE A 119 -0.73 -7.13 -3.35
CA ILE A 119 -1.48 -8.20 -2.70
C ILE A 119 -0.45 -9.17 -2.13
N MET A 120 -0.61 -9.54 -0.86
CA MET A 120 0.24 -10.51 -0.20
C MET A 120 -0.61 -11.56 0.51
N THR A 121 -0.19 -12.81 0.42
CA THR A 121 -0.82 -13.98 1.03
C THR A 121 0.27 -14.85 1.65
N PRO A 122 -0.04 -15.83 2.52
CA PRO A 122 0.96 -16.76 3.04
C PRO A 122 1.69 -17.58 1.97
N ALA A 123 1.06 -17.77 0.80
CA ALA A 123 1.61 -18.55 -0.31
C ALA A 123 2.40 -17.71 -1.34
N GLY A 124 2.46 -16.38 -1.13
CA GLY A 124 3.12 -15.43 -2.03
C GLY A 124 2.25 -14.24 -2.35
N GLY A 125 2.71 -13.37 -3.26
CA GLY A 125 2.01 -12.13 -3.59
C GLY A 125 2.14 -11.70 -5.04
N ALA A 126 1.47 -10.59 -5.36
CA ALA A 126 1.51 -9.97 -6.67
C ALA A 126 1.42 -8.45 -6.55
N VAL A 127 1.95 -7.77 -7.56
CA VAL A 127 1.76 -6.34 -7.78
C VAL A 127 0.92 -6.14 -9.02
N ILE A 128 -0.08 -5.26 -8.92
CA ILE A 128 -0.87 -4.79 -10.04
C ILE A 128 -0.58 -3.30 -10.21
N GLU A 129 -0.01 -2.95 -11.35
CA GLU A 129 0.06 -1.56 -11.80
C GLU A 129 -1.17 -1.30 -12.66
N GLN A 130 -1.95 -0.28 -12.33
CA GLN A 130 -3.19 0.03 -13.04
C GLN A 130 -3.17 1.47 -13.56
N LEU A 131 -3.60 1.64 -14.80
CA LEU A 131 -3.94 2.91 -15.42
C LEU A 131 -4.94 2.65 -16.55
N TYR A 132 -6.23 2.80 -16.26
CA TYR A 132 -7.30 2.42 -17.20
C TYR A 132 -7.07 2.98 -18.63
N PRO A 133 -7.30 2.17 -19.68
CA PRO A 133 -7.75 0.77 -19.67
C PRO A 133 -6.59 -0.26 -19.57
N ARG A 134 -5.40 0.18 -19.19
CA ARG A 134 -4.19 -0.65 -19.15
C ARG A 134 -3.88 -1.08 -17.73
N TYR A 135 -3.32 -2.27 -17.61
CA TYR A 135 -2.75 -2.75 -16.36
C TYR A 135 -1.58 -3.69 -16.65
N ALA A 136 -0.71 -3.86 -15.67
CA ALA A 136 0.34 -4.87 -15.67
C ALA A 136 0.29 -5.64 -14.35
N VAL A 137 0.54 -6.95 -14.42
CA VAL A 137 0.61 -7.83 -13.25
C VAL A 137 2.00 -8.41 -13.15
N GLU A 138 2.59 -8.34 -11.96
CA GLU A 138 3.87 -8.93 -11.62
C GLU A 138 3.67 -9.89 -10.45
N ILE A 139 4.07 -11.15 -10.61
CA ILE A 139 4.12 -12.10 -9.49
C ILE A 139 5.39 -11.82 -8.68
N ILE A 140 5.25 -11.69 -7.37
CA ILE A 140 6.38 -11.44 -6.47
C ILE A 140 7.23 -12.72 -6.43
N ALA A 141 8.45 -12.62 -6.95
CA ALA A 141 9.43 -13.70 -6.95
C ALA A 141 10.66 -13.39 -6.07
N GLN A 142 10.73 -12.18 -5.52
CA GLN A 142 11.83 -11.73 -4.68
C GLN A 142 11.38 -11.67 -3.21
N PRO A 143 12.30 -11.87 -2.24
CA PRO A 143 11.96 -11.82 -0.82
C PRO A 143 11.34 -10.49 -0.37
N VAL A 144 11.69 -9.39 -1.06
CA VAL A 144 11.23 -8.04 -0.79
C VAL A 144 10.67 -7.42 -2.06
N THR A 145 9.55 -6.73 -1.95
CA THR A 145 8.98 -5.90 -3.02
C THR A 145 8.63 -4.53 -2.46
N VAL A 146 9.00 -3.46 -3.15
CA VAL A 146 8.63 -2.08 -2.77
C VAL A 146 7.92 -1.40 -3.93
N ARG A 147 6.88 -0.63 -3.64
CA ARG A 147 6.20 0.26 -4.59
C ARG A 147 5.97 1.62 -3.94
N THR A 148 6.17 2.68 -4.72
CA THR A 148 5.84 4.05 -4.32
C THR A 148 4.85 4.63 -5.33
N ASN A 149 4.93 5.91 -5.67
CA ASN A 149 3.97 6.59 -6.55
C ASN A 149 4.52 6.67 -7.98
N HIS A 150 5.02 5.57 -8.53
CA HIS A 150 5.41 5.50 -9.94
C HIS A 150 5.24 4.07 -10.44
N PHE A 151 5.10 3.91 -11.76
CA PHE A 151 5.02 2.62 -12.42
C PHE A 151 6.41 2.10 -12.78
N HIS A 152 6.58 0.78 -12.69
CA HIS A 152 7.77 0.07 -13.13
C HIS A 152 7.53 -0.63 -14.47
N ASN A 153 6.36 -1.25 -14.61
CA ASN A 153 6.01 -2.11 -15.74
C ASN A 153 5.07 -1.39 -16.73
N LEU A 154 4.22 -0.48 -16.26
CA LEU A 154 3.36 0.32 -17.11
C LEU A 154 4.07 1.57 -17.64
N LEU A 155 4.18 1.66 -18.97
CA LEU A 155 4.63 2.87 -19.65
C LEU A 155 3.50 3.90 -19.76
N VAL A 156 3.73 5.08 -19.21
CA VAL A 156 2.79 6.19 -19.25
C VAL A 156 3.36 7.34 -20.08
N PRO A 157 2.61 7.85 -21.08
CA PRO A 157 3.05 9.03 -21.82
C PRO A 157 2.94 10.28 -20.92
N GLY A 158 3.96 11.13 -20.96
CA GLY A 158 3.97 12.41 -20.26
C GLY A 158 4.42 12.36 -18.80
N ARG A 159 4.32 13.50 -18.12
CA ARG A 159 4.74 13.68 -16.74
C ARG A 159 3.58 13.35 -15.80
N LEU A 160 3.83 12.51 -14.80
CA LEU A 160 2.87 12.23 -13.73
C LEU A 160 2.62 13.48 -12.88
N ALA A 161 1.43 13.61 -12.30
CA ALA A 161 1.08 14.68 -11.37
C ALA A 161 1.82 14.52 -10.03
N VAL A 162 2.15 13.28 -9.66
CA VAL A 162 2.97 12.97 -8.48
C VAL A 162 4.44 13.33 -8.70
N ASN A 163 5.14 13.72 -7.62
CA ASN A 163 6.57 14.02 -7.68
C ASN A 163 7.40 12.75 -7.91
N GLY A 164 7.69 12.45 -9.18
CA GLY A 164 8.44 11.26 -9.59
C GLY A 164 9.84 11.16 -8.98
N ARG A 165 10.53 12.28 -8.74
CA ARG A 165 11.86 12.26 -8.11
C ARG A 165 11.77 11.84 -6.65
N ASN A 166 10.80 12.38 -5.90
CA ASN A 166 10.53 11.94 -4.53
C ASN A 166 10.17 10.45 -4.49
N SER A 167 9.25 10.04 -5.36
CA SER A 167 8.75 8.67 -5.47
C SER A 167 9.88 7.66 -5.68
N LYS A 168 10.80 7.93 -6.63
CA LYS A 168 11.97 7.09 -6.91
C LYS A 168 12.96 7.04 -5.74
N ARG A 169 13.27 8.17 -5.12
CA ARG A 169 14.18 8.22 -3.97
C ARG A 169 13.68 7.40 -2.78
N ARG A 170 12.39 7.51 -2.44
CA ARG A 170 11.78 6.68 -1.38
C ARG A 170 11.80 5.20 -1.72
N PHE A 171 11.57 4.87 -2.99
CA PHE A 171 11.68 3.50 -3.48
C PHE A 171 13.10 2.95 -3.28
N GLU A 172 14.12 3.68 -3.73
CA GLU A 172 15.54 3.31 -3.60
C GLU A 172 15.94 3.14 -2.12
N GLN A 173 15.60 4.12 -1.27
CA GLN A 173 15.91 4.09 0.16
C GLN A 173 15.24 2.90 0.86
N CYS A 174 13.92 2.72 0.68
CA CYS A 174 13.18 1.63 1.30
C CYS A 174 13.70 0.26 0.83
N SER A 175 13.97 0.12 -0.47
CA SER A 175 14.55 -1.10 -1.04
C SER A 175 15.93 -1.38 -0.45
N SER A 176 16.79 -0.36 -0.33
CA SER A 176 18.14 -0.51 0.23
C SER A 176 18.12 -0.91 1.71
N LEU A 177 17.26 -0.28 2.52
CA LEU A 177 17.13 -0.60 3.95
C LEU A 177 16.66 -2.04 4.17
N LEU A 178 15.76 -2.53 3.33
CA LEU A 178 15.26 -3.91 3.37
C LEU A 178 16.28 -4.92 2.81
N ALA A 179 17.08 -4.54 1.80
CA ALA A 179 18.13 -5.38 1.22
C ALA A 179 19.39 -5.52 2.11
N ARG A 180 19.90 -4.43 2.69
CA ARG A 180 20.99 -4.50 3.69
C ARG A 180 20.59 -5.34 4.89
N THR A 181 19.30 -5.30 5.18
CA THR A 181 18.69 -6.05 6.26
C THR A 181 18.74 -7.55 6.00
N ALA A 182 18.51 -7.92 4.75
CA ALA A 182 18.57 -9.27 4.27
C ALA A 182 20.00 -9.84 4.38
N GLU A 183 21.01 -9.10 3.93
CA GLU A 183 22.39 -9.61 3.88
C GLU A 183 23.02 -9.86 5.26
N ASN A 184 22.60 -9.12 6.30
CA ASN A 184 23.23 -9.14 7.62
C ASN A 184 22.68 -10.19 8.61
N SER A 185 21.72 -11.04 8.23
CA SER A 185 21.13 -12.05 9.12
C SER A 185 21.46 -13.47 8.67
N HIS A 186 22.17 -14.23 9.51
CA HIS A 186 22.45 -15.66 9.29
C HIS A 186 21.29 -16.58 9.70
N THR A 187 20.11 -16.04 10.06
CA THR A 187 18.96 -16.84 10.49
C THR A 187 17.74 -16.58 9.60
N LYS A 188 16.89 -17.61 9.45
CA LYS A 188 15.66 -17.57 8.63
C LYS A 188 14.56 -16.62 9.15
N GLU A 189 14.73 -16.02 10.34
CA GLU A 189 13.86 -14.94 10.85
C GLU A 189 14.28 -13.58 10.30
N PHE A 190 14.24 -13.48 8.98
CA PHE A 190 14.85 -12.41 8.20
C PHE A 190 14.16 -11.04 8.39
N PHE A 191 12.84 -11.07 8.54
CA PHE A 191 11.98 -9.91 8.73
C PHE A 191 11.02 -10.13 9.90
N ASN A 192 10.91 -9.13 10.76
CA ASN A 192 9.92 -9.05 11.84
C ASN A 192 9.30 -7.65 11.88
N PHE A 193 8.26 -7.52 12.70
CA PHE A 193 7.52 -6.26 12.85
C PHE A 193 8.42 -5.08 13.22
N GLU A 194 9.28 -5.21 14.25
CA GLU A 194 10.16 -4.11 14.70
C GLU A 194 11.11 -3.65 13.60
N ARG A 195 11.59 -4.57 12.77
CA ARG A 195 12.45 -4.24 11.64
C ARG A 195 11.72 -3.45 10.57
N ILE A 196 10.51 -3.87 10.22
CA ILE A 196 9.66 -3.13 9.28
C ILE A 196 9.32 -1.75 9.85
N ARG A 197 8.98 -1.67 11.13
CA ARG A 197 8.73 -0.41 11.83
C ARG A 197 9.93 0.54 11.71
N ASN A 198 11.15 0.06 11.91
CA ASN A 198 12.36 0.87 11.78
C ASN A 198 12.55 1.42 10.35
N VAL A 199 12.26 0.61 9.32
CA VAL A 199 12.29 1.08 7.93
C VAL A 199 11.22 2.13 7.68
N LEU A 200 10.00 1.94 8.20
CA LEU A 200 8.91 2.90 8.06
C LEU A 200 9.17 4.21 8.83
N ALA A 201 10.00 4.16 9.87
CA ALA A 201 10.42 5.30 10.69
C ALA A 201 11.64 6.06 10.14
N ASP A 202 12.24 5.61 9.03
CA ASP A 202 13.49 6.16 8.50
C ASP A 202 13.36 7.64 8.05
N HIS A 203 14.36 8.43 8.44
CA HIS A 203 14.48 9.86 8.14
C HIS A 203 15.68 10.20 7.26
N GLU A 204 16.44 9.21 6.80
CA GLU A 204 17.64 9.47 6.03
C GLU A 204 17.35 10.03 4.62
N GLY A 205 18.25 10.90 4.17
CA GLY A 205 18.20 11.51 2.84
C GLY A 205 17.21 12.67 2.70
N GLY A 206 17.28 13.38 1.57
CA GLY A 206 16.46 14.58 1.35
C GLY A 206 14.98 14.30 1.03
N GLN A 207 14.55 13.04 1.01
CA GLN A 207 13.18 12.61 0.72
C GLN A 207 12.86 11.35 1.54
N PRO A 208 12.70 11.50 2.87
CA PRO A 208 12.63 10.37 3.81
C PRO A 208 11.37 9.51 3.63
N ILE A 209 11.41 8.30 4.20
CA ILE A 209 10.27 7.37 4.23
C ILE A 209 9.23 7.85 5.26
N CYS A 210 9.68 8.25 6.45
CA CYS A 210 8.86 8.92 7.45
C CYS A 210 8.96 10.43 7.28
N ARG A 211 7.84 11.09 6.96
CA ARG A 211 7.84 12.51 6.59
C ARG A 211 7.28 13.40 7.69
N HIS A 212 8.03 14.46 8.00
CA HIS A 212 7.68 15.51 8.95
C HIS A 212 7.72 16.91 8.31
N GLY A 213 7.73 16.97 6.98
CA GLY A 213 8.06 18.18 6.24
C GLY A 213 6.88 19.13 6.04
N GLU A 214 7.21 20.38 5.72
CA GLU A 214 6.24 21.47 5.47
C GLU A 214 5.37 21.27 4.21
N THR A 215 5.70 20.31 3.35
CA THR A 215 4.96 20.06 2.11
C THR A 215 4.13 18.78 2.17
N ALA A 216 4.60 17.77 2.90
CA ALA A 216 3.89 16.52 3.09
C ALA A 216 4.37 15.80 4.35
N ILE A 217 3.42 15.15 5.02
CA ILE A 217 3.60 14.43 6.28
C ILE A 217 3.14 12.98 6.14
N THR A 218 3.74 12.07 6.91
CA THR A 218 3.22 10.71 7.07
C THR A 218 2.06 10.76 8.05
N VAL A 219 0.85 10.48 7.57
CA VAL A 219 -0.39 10.54 8.37
C VAL A 219 -0.72 9.21 9.03
N SER A 220 -0.12 8.13 8.56
CA SER A 220 -0.23 6.82 9.20
C SER A 220 0.80 5.84 8.67
N ALA A 221 0.99 4.79 9.46
CA ALA A 221 1.74 3.61 9.05
C ALA A 221 0.99 2.34 9.46
N VAL A 222 1.04 1.32 8.62
CA VAL A 222 0.41 0.03 8.86
C VAL A 222 1.31 -1.13 8.43
N VAL A 223 1.30 -2.21 9.21
CA VAL A 223 1.94 -3.49 8.91
C VAL A 223 0.91 -4.60 9.08
N TYR A 224 0.65 -5.35 8.03
CA TYR A 224 -0.19 -6.54 8.02
C TYR A 224 0.69 -7.78 8.07
N ASP A 225 0.52 -8.60 9.11
CA ASP A 225 1.12 -9.93 9.23
C ASP A 225 0.15 -10.95 8.65
N VAL A 226 0.45 -11.45 7.44
CA VAL A 226 -0.50 -12.31 6.72
C VAL A 226 -0.60 -13.71 7.31
N ARG A 227 0.45 -14.18 7.99
CA ARG A 227 0.47 -15.50 8.63
C ARG A 227 -0.33 -15.49 9.92
N ASN A 228 -0.19 -14.42 10.70
CA ASN A 228 -0.87 -14.27 11.98
C ASN A 228 -2.22 -13.54 11.89
N ARG A 229 -2.60 -13.04 10.70
CA ARG A 229 -3.85 -12.29 10.45
C ARG A 229 -3.99 -11.08 11.36
N ARG A 230 -2.89 -10.33 11.51
CA ARG A 230 -2.81 -9.17 12.39
C ARG A 230 -2.57 -7.90 11.60
N MET A 231 -3.13 -6.81 12.09
CA MET A 231 -2.83 -5.46 11.66
C MET A 231 -2.15 -4.72 12.80
N HIS A 232 -1.00 -4.15 12.52
CA HIS A 232 -0.28 -3.22 13.38
C HIS A 232 -0.47 -1.84 12.75
N TYR A 233 -1.14 -0.91 13.43
CA TYR A 233 -1.44 0.41 12.89
C TYR A 233 -1.00 1.51 13.84
N THR A 234 -0.45 2.59 13.30
CA THR A 234 -0.29 3.85 14.02
C THR A 234 -0.89 4.98 13.20
N HIS A 235 -1.64 5.82 13.90
CA HIS A 235 -1.95 7.15 13.40
C HIS A 235 -0.67 8.00 13.49
N ASP A 236 -0.49 8.95 12.57
CA ASP A 236 0.68 9.80 12.42
C ASP A 236 2.01 9.04 12.19
N ASN A 237 3.13 9.70 12.48
CA ASN A 237 4.46 9.24 12.18
C ASN A 237 4.87 8.00 13.02
N PRO A 238 5.33 6.89 12.40
CA PRO A 238 5.74 5.67 13.11
C PRO A 238 7.00 5.81 13.98
N CYS A 239 7.79 6.86 13.79
CA CYS A 239 8.97 7.15 14.61
C CYS A 239 8.62 7.80 15.97
N GLN A 240 7.43 8.37 16.11
CA GLN A 240 6.99 9.12 17.30
C GLN A 240 5.85 8.42 18.03
N ASN A 241 5.22 7.44 17.40
CA ASN A 241 4.01 6.82 17.90
C ASN A 241 4.17 5.31 18.08
N ASN A 242 3.31 4.76 18.93
CA ASN A 242 3.20 3.32 19.14
C ASN A 242 2.16 2.72 18.22
N PHE A 243 2.42 1.51 17.76
CA PHE A 243 1.46 0.77 16.95
C PHE A 243 0.42 0.12 17.86
N VAL A 244 -0.85 0.27 17.51
CA VAL A 244 -1.98 -0.47 18.05
C VAL A 244 -2.16 -1.76 17.25
N HIS A 245 -2.47 -2.85 17.95
CA HIS A 245 -2.59 -4.17 17.35
C HIS A 245 -4.05 -4.60 17.26
N TYR A 246 -4.40 -5.15 16.11
CA TYR A 246 -5.72 -5.72 15.82
C TYR A 246 -5.55 -7.11 15.23
N ALA A 247 -6.51 -8.00 15.50
CA ALA A 247 -6.56 -9.36 14.98
C ALA A 247 -7.96 -9.69 14.47
N LEU A 248 -8.03 -10.62 13.51
CA LEU A 248 -9.27 -11.18 12.96
C LEU A 248 -9.61 -12.55 13.57
#